data_AF-A0A946ECB4-F1
#
_entry.id   AF-A0A946ECB4-F1
#
_cell.length_a   1.000
_cell.length_b   1.000
_cell.length_c   1.000
_cell.angle_alpha   90.00
_cell.angle_beta   90.00
_cell.angle_gamma   90.00
#
_symmetry.space_group_name_H-M   'P 1'
#
loop_
_entity.id
_entity.type
_entity.pdbx_description
1 polymer ?
#
loop_
_entity_poly.entity_id
_entity_poly.type
_entity_poly.pdbx_seq_one_letter_code
_entity_poly.pdbx_strand_id
1 'polypeptide(L)'
;MTNSASQRRFLVVGGTGMLAPLCQALPAKELIIAARFVSHQSQILAFSSAVQRVQLDYHSVPSANRVLQNLALWPNVQSCILWVHSPAQSFSQAVIQAFAQRRKPPHIIGVLGSQATPTDLSRIAK
;
A
#
# COMPACT_ATOMS: atom_id res chain seq x y z
N MET A 1 -25.98 -15.88 11.75
CA MET A 1 -25.98 -14.76 10.79
C MET A 1 -24.74 -13.90 11.06
N THR A 2 -23.63 -14.15 10.36
CA THR A 2 -22.41 -13.34 10.51
C THR A 2 -22.56 -12.10 9.65
N ASN A 3 -22.78 -10.97 10.31
CA ASN A 3 -22.90 -9.66 9.71
C ASN A 3 -21.61 -9.36 8.93
N SER A 4 -21.63 -9.50 7.59
CA SER A 4 -20.52 -9.16 6.70
C SER A 4 -20.42 -7.65 6.52
N ALA A 5 -20.39 -6.92 7.63
CA ALA A 5 -20.12 -5.50 7.64
C ALA A 5 -18.71 -5.31 7.05
N SER A 6 -18.66 -4.77 5.82
CA SER A 6 -17.48 -4.32 5.07
C SER A 6 -16.21 -4.30 5.92
N GLN A 7 -15.48 -5.42 5.93
CA GLN A 7 -14.29 -5.56 6.75
C GLN A 7 -13.30 -4.47 6.35
N ARG A 8 -12.94 -3.58 7.27
CA ARG A 8 -12.04 -2.46 7.00
C ARG A 8 -10.66 -3.02 6.67
N ARG A 9 -10.01 -2.48 5.64
CA ARG A 9 -8.71 -3.01 5.17
C ARG A 9 -7.60 -1.99 5.25
N PHE A 10 -6.41 -2.51 5.52
CA PHE A 10 -5.13 -1.82 5.45
C PHE A 10 -4.45 -2.21 4.14
N LEU A 11 -4.05 -1.22 3.35
CA LEU A 11 -3.12 -1.41 2.24
C LEU A 11 -1.73 -0.95 2.67
N VAL A 12 -0.75 -1.84 2.61
CA VAL A 12 0.67 -1.49 2.83
C VAL A 12 1.45 -1.69 1.53
N VAL A 13 1.93 -0.58 0.98
CA VAL A 13 2.83 -0.56 -0.18
C VAL A 13 4.26 -0.59 0.32
N GLY A 14 5.07 -1.53 -0.19
CA GLY A 14 6.43 -1.75 0.29
C GLY A 14 6.50 -2.49 1.63
N GLY A 15 5.45 -3.25 1.99
CA GLY A 15 5.29 -3.89 3.30
C GLY A 15 6.29 -5.00 3.64
N THR A 16 7.08 -5.48 2.68
CA THR A 16 8.02 -6.60 2.88
C THR A 16 9.44 -6.15 3.27
N GLY A 17 9.66 -4.85 3.49
CA GLY A 17 10.93 -4.30 3.94
C GLY A 17 10.85 -3.84 5.40
N MET A 18 11.23 -2.58 5.66
CA MET A 18 11.19 -1.97 7.00
C MET A 18 9.80 -2.01 7.66
N LEU A 19 8.72 -2.12 6.88
CA LEU A 19 7.35 -2.23 7.39
C LEU A 19 6.91 -3.67 7.69
N ALA A 20 7.78 -4.67 7.55
CA ALA A 20 7.39 -6.07 7.79
C ALA A 20 6.87 -6.33 9.22
N PRO A 21 7.47 -5.79 10.30
CA PRO A 21 6.93 -5.96 11.65
C PRO A 21 5.53 -5.36 11.82
N LEU A 22 5.27 -4.20 11.19
CA LEU A 22 3.94 -3.60 11.16
C LEU A 22 2.93 -4.51 10.45
N CYS A 23 3.32 -5.04 9.29
CA CYS A 23 2.48 -5.98 8.53
C CYS A 23 2.19 -7.27 9.32
N GLN A 24 3.11 -7.73 10.16
CA GLN A 24 2.91 -8.90 11.03
C GLN A 24 1.98 -8.60 12.21
N ALA A 25 1.95 -7.36 12.69
CA ALA A 25 1.09 -6.92 13.79
C ALA A 25 -0.36 -6.60 13.34
N LEU A 26 -0.60 -6.34 12.05
CA LEU A 26 -1.92 -6.04 11.52
C LEU A 26 -2.78 -7.31 11.34
N PRO A 27 -4.13 -7.23 11.47
CA PRO A 27 -5.00 -8.38 11.30
C PRO A 27 -4.91 -8.95 9.87
N ALA A 28 -4.52 -10.22 9.73
CA ALA A 28 -4.18 -10.80 8.43
C ALA A 28 -5.32 -10.73 7.39
N LYS A 29 -6.58 -10.98 7.80
CA LYS A 29 -7.76 -10.92 6.92
C LYS A 29 -8.08 -9.50 6.41
N GLU A 30 -7.52 -8.49 7.07
CA GLU A 30 -7.75 -7.07 6.78
C GLU A 30 -6.56 -6.47 6.02
N LEU A 31 -5.48 -7.22 5.83
CA LEU A 31 -4.25 -6.72 5.28
C LEU A 31 -4.09 -7.05 3.79
N ILE A 32 -3.75 -6.03 3.01
CA ILE A 32 -3.26 -6.12 1.64
C ILE A 32 -1.82 -5.63 1.64
N ILE A 33 -0.89 -6.47 1.17
CA ILE A 33 0.52 -6.08 0.97
C ILE A 33 0.81 -5.99 -0.51
N ALA A 34 1.22 -4.81 -0.99
CA ALA A 34 1.70 -4.60 -2.34
C ALA A 34 3.23 -4.44 -2.35
N ALA A 35 3.97 -5.43 -2.88
CA ALA A 35 5.44 -5.44 -2.85
C ALA A 35 6.05 -6.35 -3.93
N ARG A 36 7.38 -6.30 -4.10
CA ARG A 36 8.10 -7.13 -5.09
C ARG A 36 8.18 -8.61 -4.69
N PHE A 37 7.98 -8.96 -3.42
CA PHE A 37 8.07 -10.34 -2.88
C PHE A 37 9.34 -11.11 -3.33
N VAL A 38 10.45 -10.39 -3.54
CA VAL A 38 11.74 -10.97 -3.93
C VAL A 38 12.65 -11.09 -2.70
N SER A 39 13.28 -12.26 -2.56
CA SER A 39 14.42 -12.63 -1.70
C SER A 39 14.32 -12.59 -0.16
N HIS A 40 13.37 -11.92 0.50
CA HIS A 40 13.13 -12.17 1.94
C HIS A 40 12.10 -13.28 2.14
N GLN A 41 12.39 -14.47 1.60
CA GLN A 41 11.49 -15.63 1.66
C GLN A 41 11.09 -15.96 3.11
N SER A 42 11.99 -15.75 4.07
CA SER A 42 11.69 -15.88 5.51
C SER A 42 10.61 -14.91 6.02
N GLN A 43 10.61 -13.65 5.56
CA GLN A 43 9.59 -12.66 5.94
C GLN A 43 8.26 -12.89 5.21
N ILE A 44 8.32 -13.39 3.97
CA ILE A 44 7.13 -13.72 3.18
C ILE A 44 6.40 -14.95 3.76
N LEU A 45 7.17 -15.95 4.19
CA LEU A 45 6.65 -17.13 4.89
C LEU A 45 6.06 -16.78 6.26
N ALA A 46 6.54 -15.72 6.92
CA ALA A 46 6.01 -15.24 8.19
C ALA A 46 4.61 -14.59 8.07
N PHE A 47 4.19 -14.18 6.87
CA PHE A 47 2.83 -13.66 6.69
C PHE A 47 1.83 -14.80 6.58
N SER A 48 0.76 -14.72 7.37
CA SER A 48 -0.39 -15.62 7.27
C SER A 48 -0.90 -15.73 5.81
N SER A 49 -1.36 -16.91 5.41
CA SER A 49 -2.01 -17.12 4.11
C SER A 49 -3.30 -16.32 3.94
N ALA A 50 -3.86 -15.80 5.04
CA ALA A 50 -5.02 -14.91 5.02
C ALA A 50 -4.68 -13.49 4.55
N VAL A 51 -3.39 -13.11 4.49
CA VAL A 51 -2.95 -11.81 3.96
C VAL A 51 -3.08 -11.81 2.44
N GLN A 52 -3.75 -10.81 1.89
CA GLN A 52 -3.81 -10.62 0.44
C GLN A 52 -2.47 -10.05 -0.05
N ARG A 53 -1.79 -10.76 -0.94
CA ARG A 53 -0.49 -10.38 -1.49
C ARG A 53 -0.67 -9.91 -2.94
N VAL A 54 -0.14 -8.74 -3.26
CA VAL A 54 -0.24 -8.12 -4.58
C VAL A 54 1.15 -7.82 -5.09
N GLN A 55 1.57 -8.48 -6.16
CA GLN A 55 2.89 -8.22 -6.72
C GLN A 55 2.97 -6.80 -7.27
N LEU A 56 3.95 -6.05 -6.79
CA LEU A 56 4.24 -4.68 -7.19
C LEU A 56 5.73 -4.53 -7.42
N ASP A 57 6.09 -4.19 -8.64
CA ASP A 57 7.35 -3.56 -8.98
C ASP A 57 7.05 -2.15 -9.50
N TYR A 58 7.21 -1.14 -8.67
CA TYR A 58 6.92 0.25 -9.04
C TYR A 58 7.93 0.84 -10.04
N HIS A 59 9.04 0.15 -10.34
CA HIS A 59 9.92 0.50 -11.47
C HIS A 59 9.41 -0.05 -12.80
N SER A 60 8.48 -1.01 -12.76
CA SER A 60 7.84 -1.59 -13.93
C SER A 60 6.49 -0.91 -14.17
N VAL A 61 6.40 -0.09 -15.23
CA VAL A 61 5.15 0.59 -15.62
C VAL A 61 3.95 -0.38 -15.70
N PRO A 62 4.06 -1.57 -16.32
CA PRO A 62 2.97 -2.54 -16.31
C PRO A 62 2.53 -2.99 -14.91
N SER A 63 3.48 -3.21 -14.00
CA SER A 63 3.18 -3.64 -12.63
C SER A 63 2.54 -2.50 -11.82
N ALA A 64 3.07 -1.29 -11.92
CA ALA A 64 2.51 -0.10 -11.30
C ALA A 64 1.06 0.15 -11.75
N ASN A 65 0.79 0.11 -13.07
CA ASN A 65 -0.54 0.30 -13.63
C ASN A 65 -1.53 -0.77 -13.16
N ARG A 66 -1.10 -2.04 -13.09
CA ARG A 66 -1.95 -3.12 -12.57
C ARG A 66 -2.37 -2.86 -11.12
N VAL A 67 -1.46 -2.36 -10.27
CA VAL A 67 -1.81 -2.00 -8.89
C VAL A 67 -2.80 -0.84 -8.86
N LEU A 68 -2.57 0.22 -9.64
CA LEU A 68 -3.47 1.38 -9.70
C LEU A 68 -4.89 0.99 -10.16
N GLN A 69 -5.01 0.12 -11.17
CA GLN A 69 -6.29 -0.42 -11.62
C GLN A 69 -6.98 -1.23 -10.51
N ASN A 70 -6.23 -2.05 -9.79
CA ASN A 70 -6.76 -2.85 -8.69
C ASN A 70 -7.17 -2.02 -7.47
N LEU A 71 -6.63 -0.81 -7.28
CA LEU A 71 -7.07 0.07 -6.20
C LEU A 71 -8.59 0.23 -6.27
N ALA A 72 -9.15 0.55 -7.45
CA ALA A 72 -10.59 0.74 -7.64
C ALA A 72 -11.42 -0.48 -7.18
N LEU A 73 -10.86 -1.68 -7.25
CA LEU A 73 -11.50 -2.94 -6.85
C LEU A 73 -11.41 -3.24 -5.34
N TRP A 74 -10.73 -2.39 -4.56
CA TRP A 74 -10.63 -2.52 -3.10
C TRP A 74 -11.42 -1.39 -2.41
N PRO A 75 -12.77 -1.43 -2.44
CA PRO A 75 -13.62 -0.33 -1.96
C PRO A 75 -13.56 -0.14 -0.44
N ASN A 76 -13.11 -1.15 0.31
CA ASN A 76 -13.07 -1.19 1.76
C ASN A 76 -11.68 -0.87 2.37
N VAL A 77 -10.75 -0.35 1.56
CA VAL A 77 -9.49 0.20 2.09
C VAL A 77 -9.80 1.44 2.90
N GLN A 78 -9.52 1.39 4.20
CA GLN A 78 -9.67 2.53 5.10
C GLN A 78 -8.34 3.26 5.31
N SER A 79 -7.23 2.54 5.30
CA SER A 79 -5.90 3.12 5.50
C SER A 79 -4.92 2.60 4.46
N CYS A 80 -4.13 3.50 3.89
CA CYS A 80 -3.03 3.18 3.00
C CYS A 80 -1.71 3.69 3.60
N ILE A 81 -0.74 2.78 3.75
CA ILE A 81 0.61 3.09 4.22
C ILE A 81 1.54 2.97 3.02
N LEU A 82 2.19 4.08 2.66
CA LEU A 82 3.07 4.19 1.51
C LEU A 82 4.52 4.23 1.98
N TRP A 83 5.24 3.13 1.84
CA TRP A 83 6.70 3.09 1.95
C TRP A 83 7.30 2.73 0.60
N VAL A 84 7.66 3.75 -0.17
CA VAL A 84 8.22 3.60 -1.50
C VAL A 84 9.55 4.34 -1.53
N HIS A 85 10.63 3.66 -1.94
CA HIS A 85 11.96 4.25 -2.00
C HIS A 85 12.04 5.38 -3.06
N SER A 86 13.02 6.27 -2.87
CA SER A 86 13.11 7.61 -3.47
C SER A 86 13.10 7.76 -5.00
N PRO A 87 13.21 6.72 -5.86
CA PRO A 87 12.95 6.91 -7.30
C PRO A 87 11.47 6.89 -7.70
N ALA A 88 10.55 6.41 -6.86
CA ALA A 88 9.17 6.11 -7.27
C ALA A 88 8.11 7.07 -6.68
N GLN A 89 8.47 8.33 -6.51
CA GLN A 89 7.56 9.39 -6.06
C GLN A 89 6.32 9.52 -6.96
N SER A 90 6.48 9.35 -8.28
CA SER A 90 5.38 9.36 -9.26
C SER A 90 4.34 8.28 -8.99
N PHE A 91 4.79 7.08 -8.57
CA PHE A 91 3.89 6.00 -8.17
C PHE A 91 3.08 6.38 -6.91
N SER A 92 3.76 6.90 -5.88
CA SER A 92 3.08 7.36 -4.65
C SER A 92 2.04 8.45 -4.94
N GLN A 93 2.37 9.42 -5.81
CA GLN A 93 1.43 10.46 -6.25
C GLN A 93 0.23 9.86 -6.99
N ALA A 94 0.45 8.91 -7.91
CA ALA A 94 -0.63 8.24 -8.63
C ALA A 94 -1.56 7.47 -7.68
N VAL A 95 -1.02 6.81 -6.65
CA VAL A 95 -1.83 6.15 -5.62
C VAL A 95 -2.68 7.15 -4.84
N ILE A 96 -2.08 8.27 -4.40
CA ILE A 96 -2.80 9.34 -3.70
C ILE A 96 -3.93 9.91 -4.56
N GLN A 97 -3.65 10.22 -5.83
CA GLN A 97 -4.64 10.73 -6.77
C GLN A 97 -5.78 9.74 -7.00
N ALA A 98 -5.47 8.45 -7.19
CA ALA A 98 -6.47 7.40 -7.35
C ALA A 98 -7.38 7.27 -6.11
N PHE A 99 -6.83 7.45 -4.91
CA PHE A 99 -7.61 7.44 -3.68
C PHE A 99 -8.43 8.72 -3.48
N ALA A 100 -7.89 9.88 -3.84
CA ALA A 100 -8.57 11.17 -3.73
C ALA A 100 -9.86 11.25 -4.57
N GLN A 101 -9.93 10.48 -5.67
CA GLN A 101 -11.12 10.38 -6.52
C GLN A 101 -12.27 9.58 -5.88
N ARG A 102 -12.07 8.96 -4.72
CA ARG A 102 -13.12 8.18 -4.05
C ARG A 102 -14.07 9.08 -3.27
N ARG A 103 -15.34 8.67 -3.23
CA ARG A 103 -16.35 9.31 -2.34
C ARG A 103 -15.93 9.31 -0.86
N LYS A 104 -15.21 8.28 -0.43
CA LYS A 104 -14.62 8.16 0.92
C LYS A 104 -13.16 7.74 0.77
N PRO A 105 -12.22 8.69 0.64
CA PRO A 105 -10.81 8.35 0.49
C PRO A 105 -10.28 7.71 1.78
N PRO A 106 -9.38 6.72 1.70
CA PRO A 106 -8.69 6.21 2.87
C PRO A 106 -7.76 7.24 3.49
N HIS A 107 -7.42 7.04 4.76
CA HIS A 107 -6.33 7.75 5.41
C HIS A 107 -5.00 7.31 4.77
N ILE A 108 -4.20 8.26 4.31
CA ILE A 108 -2.91 7.96 3.67
C ILE A 108 -1.78 8.35 4.61
N ILE A 109 -0.92 7.40 4.94
CA ILE A 109 0.29 7.59 5.74
C ILE A 109 1.49 7.41 4.81
N GLY A 110 2.11 8.53 4.43
CA GLY A 110 3.38 8.52 3.69
C GLY A 110 4.55 8.33 4.65
N VAL A 111 5.30 7.25 4.49
CA VAL A 111 6.53 7.00 5.24
C VAL A 111 7.70 7.38 4.33
N LEU A 112 8.48 8.37 4.75
CA LEU A 112 9.60 8.91 3.98
C LEU A 112 10.91 8.52 4.65
N GLY A 113 11.87 8.03 3.86
CA GLY A 113 13.22 7.81 4.34
C GLY A 113 13.93 9.15 4.57
N SER A 114 14.96 9.15 5.42
CA SER A 114 15.77 10.35 5.72
C SER A 114 16.43 10.99 4.48
N GLN A 115 16.59 10.22 3.40
CA GLN A 115 17.18 10.63 2.12
C GLN A 115 16.12 10.86 1.02
N ALA A 116 14.83 10.79 1.35
CA ALA A 116 13.80 11.18 0.39
C ALA A 116 13.87 12.71 0.24
N THR A 117 14.19 13.20 -0.97
CA THR A 117 14.06 14.61 -1.30
C THR A 117 12.66 15.08 -0.90
N PRO A 118 12.52 16.24 -0.21
CA PRO A 118 11.22 16.71 0.23
C PRO A 118 10.24 16.69 -0.94
N THR A 119 9.16 15.91 -0.81
CA THR A 119 8.03 16.11 -1.71
C THR A 119 7.60 17.55 -1.50
N ASP A 120 7.49 18.32 -2.58
CA ASP A 120 6.95 19.68 -2.50
C ASP A 120 5.50 19.60 -1.98
N LEU A 121 5.34 19.74 -0.66
CA LEU A 121 4.07 19.63 0.06
C LEU A 121 3.17 20.84 -0.21
N SER A 122 3.67 21.89 -0.89
CA SER A 122 2.89 23.09 -1.23
C SER A 122 1.68 22.77 -2.13
N ARG A 123 1.66 21.60 -2.77
CA ARG A 123 0.59 21.15 -3.67
C ARG A 123 -0.51 20.30 -3.00
N ILE A 124 -0.35 19.92 -1.73
CA ILE A 124 -1.33 19.07 -1.02
C ILE A 124 -2.38 19.93 -0.29
N ALA A 125 -2.12 21.21 -0.06
CA ALA A 125 -3.07 22.15 0.52
C ALA A 125 -3.60 23.12 -0.55
N LYS A 126 -4.63 22.71 -1.30
CA LYS A 126 -5.59 23.61 -1.94
C LYS A 126 -6.98 23.03 -1.84
#